data_AF-A0A5R2N3X6-F1
#
_entry.id   AF-A0A5R2N3X6-F1
#
_cell.length_a   1.000
_cell.length_b   1.000
_cell.length_c   1.000
_cell.angle_alpha   90.00
_cell.angle_beta   90.00
_cell.angle_gamma   90.00
#
_symmetry.space_group_name_H-M   'P 1'
#
loop_
_entity.id
_entity.type
_entity.pdbx_description
1 polymer ?
#
loop_
_entity_poly.entity_id
_entity_poly.type
_entity_poly.pdbx_seq_one_letter_code
_entity_poly.pdbx_strand_id
1 'polypeptide(L)'
;MASFRPKYITFDCYGTLTFFQMAEAARDLYGSRLDEPPMQAFIKDFAAYRLDEILGDWKPYAEVVYNALDRACKRNGVAFNPDDAKMVYERVPTWGPHADVPAGLAKVA
;
A
#
# COMPACT_ATOMS: atom_id res chain seq x y z
N MET A 1 35.81 -21.27 13.97
CA MET A 1 35.09 -19.97 13.85
C MET A 1 33.83 -20.05 14.70
N ALA A 2 33.55 -19.04 15.52
CA ALA A 2 32.30 -19.01 16.28
C ALA A 2 31.13 -18.74 15.31
N SER A 3 30.09 -19.58 15.36
CA SER A 3 28.85 -19.41 14.60
C SER A 3 28.10 -18.20 15.15
N PHE A 4 27.90 -17.15 14.33
CA PHE A 4 27.01 -16.05 14.67
C PHE A 4 25.55 -16.48 14.46
N ARG A 5 24.73 -16.41 15.51
CA ARG A 5 23.28 -16.62 15.43
C ARG A 5 22.56 -15.39 16.02
N PRO A 6 21.77 -14.65 15.22
CA PRO A 6 20.96 -13.55 15.71
C PRO A 6 19.99 -14.00 16.81
N LYS A 7 19.81 -13.17 17.83
CA LYS A 7 18.81 -13.39 18.90
C LYS A 7 17.42 -12.86 18.52
N TYR A 8 17.38 -11.86 17.65
CA TYR A 8 16.15 -11.19 17.21
C TYR A 8 16.23 -10.92 15.73
N ILE A 9 15.09 -11.05 15.06
CA ILE A 9 14.90 -10.68 13.66
C ILE A 9 13.63 -9.84 13.62
N THR A 10 13.74 -8.60 13.14
CA THR A 10 12.59 -7.71 12.95
C THR A 10 12.27 -7.63 11.48
N PHE A 11 10.98 -7.67 11.15
CA PHE A 11 10.48 -7.55 9.81
C PHE A 11 9.63 -6.29 9.71
N ASP A 12 9.79 -5.57 8.61
CA ASP A 12 8.74 -4.65 8.18
C ASP A 12 7.47 -5.45 7.85
N CYS A 13 6.30 -4.80 7.89
CA CYS A 13 5.02 -5.44 7.64
C CYS A 13 4.55 -5.28 6.19
N TYR A 14 4.47 -4.03 5.70
CA TYR A 14 3.76 -3.71 4.44
C TYR A 14 4.65 -3.91 3.23
N GLY A 15 4.33 -4.92 2.41
CA GLY A 15 5.12 -5.29 1.23
C GLY A 15 6.22 -6.30 1.55
N THR A 16 6.62 -6.41 2.81
CA THR A 16 7.57 -7.41 3.31
C THR A 16 6.87 -8.68 3.80
N LEU A 17 5.98 -8.59 4.79
CA LEU A 17 5.23 -9.75 5.31
C LEU A 17 3.86 -9.86 4.63
N THR A 18 3.16 -8.74 4.50
CA THR A 18 1.83 -8.66 3.90
C THR A 18 1.92 -8.28 2.43
N PHE A 19 1.03 -8.87 1.62
CA PHE A 19 0.90 -8.50 0.23
C PHE A 19 0.16 -7.15 0.13
N PHE A 20 0.92 -6.08 -0.08
CA PHE A 20 0.47 -4.69 0.04
C PHE A 20 -0.35 -4.22 -1.17
N GLN A 21 -1.62 -4.63 -1.20
CA GLN A 21 -2.53 -4.58 -2.36
C GLN A 21 -3.13 -3.20 -2.69
N MET A 22 -2.30 -2.17 -2.68
CA MET A 22 -2.73 -0.78 -2.94
C MET A 22 -3.07 -0.54 -4.42
N ALA A 23 -2.37 -1.22 -5.33
CA ALA A 23 -2.66 -1.14 -6.76
C ALA A 23 -4.00 -1.80 -7.09
N GLU A 24 -4.26 -2.95 -6.48
CA GLU A 24 -5.50 -3.73 -6.59
C GLU A 24 -6.68 -2.94 -6.04
N ALA A 25 -6.52 -2.30 -4.87
CA ALA A 25 -7.54 -1.42 -4.32
C ALA A 25 -7.86 -0.23 -5.24
N ALA A 26 -6.84 0.37 -5.88
CA ALA A 26 -7.06 1.42 -6.88
C ALA A 26 -7.76 0.89 -8.14
N ARG A 27 -7.41 -0.31 -8.63
CA ARG A 27 -8.08 -0.94 -9.78
C ARG A 27 -9.55 -1.25 -9.48
N ASP A 28 -9.86 -1.75 -8.30
CA ASP A 28 -11.24 -2.06 -7.90
C ASP A 28 -12.12 -0.80 -7.86
N LEU A 29 -11.54 0.37 -7.52
CA LEU A 29 -12.24 1.66 -7.49
C LEU A 29 -12.41 2.31 -8.87
N TYR A 30 -11.34 2.31 -9.67
CA TYR A 30 -11.24 3.18 -10.84
C TYR A 30 -11.08 2.42 -12.16
N GLY A 31 -10.87 1.10 -12.13
CA GLY A 31 -10.65 0.29 -13.33
C GLY A 31 -11.87 0.20 -14.26
N SER A 32 -13.08 0.49 -13.78
CA SER A 32 -14.25 0.62 -14.64
C SER A 32 -14.37 2.00 -15.33
N ARG A 33 -13.54 2.97 -14.92
CA ARG A 33 -13.54 4.36 -15.41
C ARG A 33 -12.29 4.70 -16.22
N LEU A 34 -11.22 3.94 -16.03
CA LEU A 34 -9.93 4.14 -16.67
C LEU A 34 -9.55 2.90 -17.47
N ASP A 35 -9.18 3.09 -18.74
CA ASP A 35 -8.53 2.05 -19.52
C ASP A 35 -7.14 1.73 -18.96
N GLU A 36 -6.54 0.62 -19.43
CA GLU A 36 -5.32 0.07 -18.84
C GLU A 36 -4.14 1.08 -18.77
N PRO A 37 -3.78 1.83 -19.84
CA PRO A 37 -2.65 2.76 -19.73
C PRO A 37 -2.89 3.91 -18.73
N PRO A 38 -4.05 4.63 -18.74
CA PRO A 38 -4.39 5.57 -17.69
C PRO A 38 -4.46 4.96 -16.28
N MET A 39 -4.95 3.73 -16.13
CA MET A 39 -5.00 3.03 -14.84
C MET A 39 -3.60 2.76 -14.29
N GLN A 40 -2.64 2.36 -15.14
CA GLN A 40 -1.25 2.20 -14.71
C GLN A 40 -0.62 3.54 -14.30
N ALA A 41 -0.93 4.64 -15.02
CA ALA A 41 -0.48 5.97 -14.63
C ALA A 41 -1.05 6.39 -13.26
N PHE A 42 -2.34 6.15 -13.04
CA PHE A 42 -3.00 6.41 -11.76
C PHE A 42 -2.36 5.65 -10.60
N ILE A 43 -2.09 4.35 -10.76
CA ILE A 43 -1.45 3.51 -9.73
C ILE A 43 -0.06 4.04 -9.39
N LYS A 44 0.72 4.43 -10.42
CA LYS A 44 2.05 5.02 -10.24
C LYS A 44 1.98 6.34 -9.47
N ASP A 45 1.07 7.23 -9.83
CA ASP A 45 0.87 8.50 -9.14
C ASP A 45 0.43 8.28 -7.69
N PHE A 46 -0.52 7.37 -7.45
CA PHE A 46 -0.97 7.03 -6.11
C PHE A 46 0.16 6.45 -5.24
N ALA A 47 1.03 5.62 -5.79
CA ALA A 47 2.23 5.14 -5.09
C ALA A 47 3.21 6.28 -4.77
N ALA A 48 3.49 7.15 -5.74
CA ALA A 48 4.41 8.28 -5.55
C ALA A 48 3.89 9.27 -4.51
N TYR A 49 2.59 9.60 -4.53
CA TYR A 49 2.01 10.51 -3.55
C TYR A 49 1.94 9.93 -2.14
N ARG A 50 1.78 8.61 -1.97
CA ARG A 50 1.90 7.99 -0.63
C ARG A 50 3.30 8.15 -0.05
N LEU A 51 4.33 8.08 -0.88
CA LEU A 51 5.71 8.37 -0.45
C LEU A 51 5.87 9.86 -0.11
N ASP A 52 5.36 10.75 -0.95
CA ASP A 52 5.46 12.20 -0.72
C ASP A 52 4.77 12.64 0.58
N GLU A 53 3.59 12.07 0.89
CA GLU A 53 2.80 12.40 2.09
C GLU A 53 3.51 12.07 3.42
N ILE A 54 4.52 11.20 3.41
CA ILE A 54 5.29 10.83 4.62
C ILE A 54 6.63 11.57 4.75
N LEU A 55 6.98 12.44 3.81
CA LEU A 55 8.22 13.24 3.88
C LEU A 55 8.09 14.51 4.72
N GLY A 56 6.87 14.86 5.13
CA GLY A 56 6.57 16.04 5.97
C GLY A 56 6.30 15.70 7.43
N ASP A 57 5.50 16.55 8.08
CA ASP A 57 5.06 16.32 9.46
C ASP A 57 4.32 14.99 9.60
N TRP A 58 4.49 14.36 10.76
CA TRP A 58 3.80 13.13 11.07
C TRP A 58 2.28 13.31 10.95
N LYS A 59 1.63 12.31 10.34
CA LYS A 59 0.17 12.22 10.25
C LYS A 59 -0.29 10.76 10.33
N PRO A 60 -1.54 10.51 10.76
CA PRO A 60 -2.14 9.18 10.71
C PRO A 60 -2.10 8.56 9.32
N TYR A 61 -1.91 7.24 9.25
CA TYR A 61 -1.81 6.55 7.97
C TYR A 61 -3.07 6.66 7.09
N ALA A 62 -4.25 6.78 7.71
CA ALA A 62 -5.49 7.04 6.99
C ALA A 62 -5.44 8.38 6.22
N GLU A 63 -4.81 9.42 6.79
CA GLU A 63 -4.62 10.71 6.13
C GLU A 63 -3.61 10.62 4.99
N VAL A 64 -2.53 9.84 5.15
CA VAL A 64 -1.57 9.55 4.07
C VAL A 64 -2.30 8.94 2.87
N VAL A 65 -3.13 7.92 3.11
CA VAL A 65 -3.90 7.24 2.05
C VAL A 65 -4.90 8.20 1.41
N TYR A 66 -5.64 8.96 2.23
CA TYR A 66 -6.64 9.93 1.77
C TYR A 66 -6.01 10.99 0.86
N ASN A 67 -4.98 11.68 1.34
CA ASN A 67 -4.35 12.77 0.61
C ASN A 67 -3.70 12.26 -0.68
N ALA A 68 -3.04 11.10 -0.63
CA ALA A 68 -2.41 10.53 -1.81
C ALA A 68 -3.45 10.13 -2.88
N LEU A 69 -4.60 9.60 -2.47
CA LEU A 69 -5.66 9.20 -3.40
C LEU A 69 -6.34 10.41 -4.03
N ASP A 70 -6.65 11.45 -3.25
CA ASP A 70 -7.19 12.72 -3.74
C ASP A 70 -6.23 13.37 -4.76
N ARG A 71 -4.94 13.43 -4.44
CA ARG A 71 -3.91 13.96 -5.35
C ARG A 71 -3.79 13.14 -6.63
N ALA A 72 -3.85 11.81 -6.54
CA ALA A 72 -3.84 10.93 -7.70
C ALA A 72 -5.08 11.16 -8.60
N CYS A 73 -6.27 11.27 -8.00
CA CYS A 73 -7.51 11.57 -8.71
C CYS A 73 -7.43 12.91 -9.46
N LYS A 74 -7.02 13.98 -8.76
CA LYS A 74 -6.82 15.31 -9.33
C LYS A 74 -5.84 15.29 -10.50
N ARG A 75 -4.70 14.59 -10.34
CA ARG A 75 -3.66 14.50 -11.38
C ARG A 75 -4.15 13.79 -12.64
N ASN A 76 -5.01 12.80 -12.48
CA ASN A 76 -5.51 11.94 -13.56
C ASN A 76 -6.90 12.34 -14.08
N GLY A 77 -7.47 13.45 -13.62
CA GLY A 77 -8.78 13.93 -14.07
C GLY A 77 -9.96 13.04 -13.64
N VAL A 78 -9.82 12.31 -12.54
CA VAL A 78 -10.84 11.41 -11.99
C VAL A 78 -11.56 12.08 -10.83
N ALA A 79 -12.87 11.87 -10.71
CA ALA A 79 -13.64 12.34 -9.57
C ALA A 79 -13.23 11.60 -8.29
N PHE A 80 -12.83 12.36 -7.27
CA PHE A 80 -12.48 11.85 -5.95
C PHE A 80 -13.72 11.75 -5.04
N ASN A 81 -13.83 10.64 -4.31
CA ASN A 81 -14.79 10.45 -3.23
C ASN A 81 -14.06 10.11 -1.92
N PRO A 82 -14.27 10.86 -0.81
CA PRO A 82 -13.75 10.53 0.51
C PRO A 82 -13.96 9.08 0.96
N ASP A 83 -15.11 8.48 0.61
CA ASP A 83 -15.42 7.10 0.98
C ASP A 83 -14.52 6.07 0.29
N ASP A 84 -13.99 6.39 -0.90
CA ASP A 84 -13.05 5.53 -1.62
C ASP A 84 -11.73 5.43 -0.85
N ALA A 85 -11.24 6.54 -0.30
CA ALA A 85 -10.04 6.56 0.54
C ALA A 85 -10.23 5.79 1.85
N LYS A 86 -11.40 5.94 2.47
CA LYS A 86 -11.78 5.16 3.66
C LYS A 86 -11.80 3.67 3.36
N MET A 87 -12.41 3.25 2.24
CA MET A 87 -12.42 1.86 1.81
C MET A 87 -11.00 1.30 1.64
N VAL A 88 -10.11 2.05 0.98
CA VAL A 88 -8.71 1.62 0.80
C VAL A 88 -8.02 1.40 2.17
N TYR A 89 -8.19 2.34 3.10
CA TYR A 89 -7.61 2.23 4.45
C TYR A 89 -8.17 1.04 5.24
N GLU A 90 -9.49 0.84 5.21
CA GLU A 90 -10.16 -0.26 5.90
C GLU A 90 -9.80 -1.64 5.32
N ARG A 91 -9.35 -1.69 4.06
CA ARG A 91 -8.88 -2.92 3.42
C ARG A 91 -7.47 -3.31 3.85
N VAL A 92 -6.62 -2.38 4.27
CA VAL A 92 -5.23 -2.64 4.72
C VAL A 92 -5.12 -3.81 5.69
N PRO A 93 -5.88 -3.89 6.81
CA PRO A 93 -5.79 -5.00 7.76
C PRO A 93 -6.29 -6.35 7.21
N THR A 94 -6.96 -6.37 6.06
CA THR A 94 -7.49 -7.59 5.44
C THR A 94 -6.48 -8.27 4.51
N TRP A 95 -5.37 -7.59 4.19
CA TRP A 95 -4.37 -8.13 3.28
C TRP A 95 -3.55 -9.24 3.94
N GLY A 96 -3.66 -10.43 3.37
CA GLY A 96 -2.93 -11.61 3.83
C GLY A 96 -1.42 -11.53 3.61
N PRO A 97 -0.68 -12.48 4.19
CA PRO A 97 0.75 -12.59 3.98
C PRO A 97 1.08 -12.98 2.53
N HIS A 98 2.30 -12.72 2.10
CA HIS A 98 2.84 -13.42 0.92
C HIS A 98 2.84 -14.94 1.15
N ALA A 99 2.71 -15.73 0.08
CA ALA A 99 2.50 -17.17 0.18
C ALA A 99 3.65 -17.92 0.91
N ASP A 100 4.87 -17.40 0.80
CA ASP A 100 6.08 -17.97 1.39
C ASP A 100 6.35 -17.52 2.84
N VAL A 101 5.71 -16.44 3.28
CA VAL A 101 5.94 -15.85 4.62
C VAL A 101 5.66 -16.82 5.76
N PRO A 102 4.53 -17.57 5.82
CA PRO A 102 4.30 -18.52 6.91
C PRO A 102 5.38 -19.60 7.01
N ALA A 103 5.81 -20.15 5.88
CA ALA A 103 6.86 -21.18 5.84
C ALA A 103 8.25 -20.62 6.16
N GLY A 104 8.52 -19.36 5.79
CA GLY A 104 9.75 -18.65 6.13
C GLY A 104 9.85 -18.38 7.63
N LEU A 105 8.78 -17.82 8.22
CA LEU A 105 8.71 -17.50 9.65
C LEU A 105 8.84 -18.75 10.52
N ALA A 106 8.24 -19.88 10.13
CA ALA A 106 8.35 -21.13 10.88
C ALA A 106 9.79 -21.65 11.07
N LYS A 107 10.75 -21.22 10.23
CA LYS A 107 12.17 -21.60 10.34
C LYS A 107 12.97 -20.70 11.28
N VAL A 108 12.46 -19.51 11.55
CA VAL A 108 13.15 -18.47 12.33
C VAL A 108 12.40 -18.10 13.62
N ALA A 109 11.21 -18.66 13.81
CA ALA A 109 10.43 -18.62 15.05
C ALA A 109 11.10 -19.38 16.20
#